data_AF-A0A9D3S3U6-F1
#
_entry.id   AF-A0A9D3S3U6-F1
#
_cell.length_a   1.000
_cell.length_b   1.000
_cell.length_c   1.000
_cell.angle_alpha   90.00
_cell.angle_beta   90.00
_cell.angle_gamma   90.00
#
_symmetry.space_group_name_H-M   'P 1'
#
loop_
_entity.id
_entity.type
_entity.pdbx_description
1 polymer ?
#
loop_
_entity_poly.entity_id
_entity_poly.type
_entity_poly.pdbx_seq_one_letter_code
_entity_poly.pdbx_strand_id
1 'polypeptide(L)'
;MLVVTAFYTIAGGLAAVIYTDTLQTVIMIAGAIILTITAFDKIGGYSNLEGVYLQAIPTKIIPNTTCHLPRADAMHLFRDPVVGDLPWPGMTLGLIILATWYWCTDQARESLQKSCINYIQSFVGYGRGE
;
A
#
# COMPACT_ATOMS: atom_id res chain seq x y z
N MET A 1 -9.55 -21.96 -7.88
CA MET A 1 -10.08 -20.77 -7.21
C MET A 1 -11.43 -20.36 -7.77
N LEU A 2 -11.57 -20.07 -9.08
CA LEU A 2 -12.85 -19.64 -9.67
C LEU A 2 -14.05 -20.58 -9.47
N VAL A 3 -13.83 -21.91 -9.53
CA VAL A 3 -14.91 -22.89 -9.33
C VAL A 3 -15.37 -22.92 -7.87
N VAL A 4 -14.43 -22.89 -6.93
CA VAL A 4 -14.72 -22.84 -5.49
C VAL A 4 -15.43 -21.53 -5.14
N THR A 5 -15.00 -20.41 -5.74
CA THR A 5 -15.62 -19.10 -5.54
C THR A 5 -17.03 -19.01 -6.10
N ALA A 6 -17.27 -19.60 -7.26
CA ALA A 6 -18.61 -19.71 -7.81
C ALA A 6 -19.52 -20.56 -6.91
N PHE A 7 -19.04 -21.71 -6.43
CA PHE A 7 -19.83 -22.61 -5.57
C PHE A 7 -20.26 -21.96 -4.26
N TYR A 8 -19.36 -21.31 -3.52
CA TYR A 8 -19.74 -20.68 -2.25
C TYR A 8 -20.62 -19.43 -2.46
N THR A 9 -20.44 -18.71 -3.58
CA THR A 9 -21.28 -17.55 -3.90
C THR A 9 -22.70 -17.97 -4.28
N ILE A 10 -22.86 -19.04 -5.04
CA ILE A 10 -24.17 -19.59 -5.44
C ILE A 10 -24.88 -20.21 -4.23
N ALA A 11 -24.16 -20.90 -3.34
CA ALA A 11 -24.74 -21.57 -2.18
C ALA A 11 -25.13 -20.62 -1.05
N GLY A 12 -24.39 -19.52 -0.84
CA GLY A 12 -24.55 -18.64 0.33
C GLY A 12 -24.91 -17.18 0.05
N GLY A 13 -24.97 -16.76 -1.22
CA GLY A 13 -25.26 -15.38 -1.61
C GLY A 13 -24.19 -14.36 -1.21
N LEU A 14 -24.52 -13.06 -1.28
CA LEU A 14 -23.61 -11.95 -0.95
C LEU A 14 -23.09 -12.02 0.51
N ALA A 15 -23.90 -12.53 1.44
CA ALA A 15 -23.52 -12.64 2.85
C ALA A 15 -22.37 -13.63 3.09
N ALA A 16 -22.34 -14.75 2.36
CA ALA A 16 -21.24 -15.72 2.48
C ALA A 16 -19.91 -15.15 1.94
N VAL A 17 -19.97 -14.29 0.92
CA VAL A 17 -18.78 -13.59 0.42
C VAL A 17 -18.21 -12.66 1.48
N ILE A 18 -19.07 -11.88 2.16
CA ILE A 18 -18.63 -10.96 3.22
C ILE A 18 -18.08 -11.73 4.43
N TYR A 19 -18.69 -12.86 4.80
CA TYR A 19 -18.21 -13.67 5.92
C TYR A 19 -16.82 -14.27 5.64
N THR A 20 -16.56 -14.68 4.40
CA THR A 20 -15.26 -15.24 4.03
C THR A 20 -14.17 -14.17 3.90
N ASP A 21 -14.50 -13.00 3.35
CA ASP A 21 -13.59 -11.84 3.31
C ASP A 21 -13.21 -11.36 4.73
N THR A 22 -14.19 -11.22 5.62
CA THR A 22 -13.94 -10.84 7.02
C THR A 22 -13.09 -11.85 7.76
N LEU A 23 -13.32 -13.15 7.59
CA LEU A 23 -12.46 -14.18 8.19
C LEU A 23 -11.01 -14.08 7.67
N GLN A 24 -10.82 -13.88 6.37
CA GLN A 24 -9.50 -13.74 5.77
C GLN A 24 -8.74 -12.53 6.33
N THR A 25 -9.42 -11.38 6.47
CA THR A 25 -8.79 -10.18 7.05
C THR A 25 -8.34 -10.43 8.49
N VAL A 26 -9.16 -11.10 9.31
CA VAL A 26 -8.81 -11.45 10.70
C VAL A 26 -7.57 -12.35 10.76
N ILE A 27 -7.51 -13.38 9.92
CA ILE A 27 -6.36 -14.30 9.86
C ILE A 27 -5.09 -13.56 9.45
N MET A 28 -5.16 -12.66 8.46
CA MET A 28 -4.01 -11.87 8.01
C MET A 28 -3.52 -10.90 9.09
N ILE A 29 -4.43 -10.24 9.80
CA ILE A 29 -4.08 -9.33 10.89
C ILE A 29 -3.40 -10.10 12.03
N ALA A 30 -3.95 -11.24 12.44
CA ALA A 30 -3.34 -12.08 13.46
C ALA A 30 -1.93 -12.55 13.06
N GLY A 31 -1.76 -13.01 11.82
CA GLY A 31 -0.45 -13.39 11.28
C GLY A 31 0.55 -12.23 11.27
N ALA A 32 0.13 -11.04 10.84
CA ALA A 32 0.97 -9.85 10.84
C ALA A 32 1.42 -9.45 12.25
N ILE A 33 0.54 -9.53 13.25
CA ILE A 33 0.86 -9.22 14.65
C ILE A 33 1.90 -10.22 15.19
N ILE A 34 1.68 -11.52 15.01
CA ILE A 34 2.61 -12.56 15.48
C ILE A 34 3.99 -12.40 14.83
N LEU A 35 4.03 -12.18 13.52
CA LEU A 35 5.28 -11.96 12.80
C LEU A 35 5.99 -10.69 13.27
N THR A 36 5.24 -9.61 13.53
CA THR A 36 5.81 -8.36 14.02
C THR A 36 6.43 -8.54 15.40
N ILE A 37 5.73 -9.19 16.34
CA ILE A 37 6.24 -9.45 17.69
C ILE A 37 7.51 -10.31 17.65
N THR A 38 7.49 -11.42 16.91
CA THR A 38 8.64 -12.32 16.81
C THR A 38 9.84 -11.68 16.08
N ALA A 39 9.59 -10.75 15.14
CA ALA A 39 10.64 -9.98 14.51
C ALA A 39 11.29 -8.99 15.50
N PHE A 40 10.49 -8.24 16.26
CA PHE A 40 11.01 -7.30 17.26
C PHE A 40 11.75 -7.98 18.41
N ASP A 41 11.31 -9.17 18.83
CA ASP A 41 12.00 -10.00 19.82
C ASP A 41 13.42 -10.39 19.33
N LYS A 42 13.54 -10.83 18.08
CA LYS A 42 14.84 -11.18 17.46
C LYS A 42 15.75 -9.97 17.23
N ILE A 43 15.18 -8.80 16.91
CA ILE A 43 15.94 -7.56 16.68
C ILE A 43 16.42 -6.94 18.00
N GLY A 44 15.80 -7.28 19.13
CA GLY A 44 16.11 -6.69 20.44
C GLY A 44 15.43 -5.33 20.66
N GLY A 45 14.24 -5.14 20.10
CA GLY A 45 13.44 -3.92 20.25
C GLY A 45 13.70 -2.82 19.22
N TYR A 46 12.94 -1.72 19.32
CA TYR A 46 12.95 -0.62 18.34
C TYR A 46 14.29 0.12 18.26
N SER A 47 15.00 0.30 19.38
CA SER A 47 16.29 1.00 19.41
C SER A 47 17.39 0.31 18.60
N ASN A 48 17.31 -1.02 18.47
CA ASN A 48 18.28 -1.82 17.70
C ASN A 48 17.85 -1.97 16.23
N LEU A 49 16.63 -1.59 15.88
CA LEU A 49 16.10 -1.73 14.53
C LEU A 49 16.89 -0.91 13.51
N GLU A 50 17.21 0.34 13.83
CA GLU A 50 17.97 1.22 12.93
C GLU A 50 19.37 0.66 12.65
N GLY A 51 20.08 0.23 13.70
CA GLY A 51 21.43 -0.33 13.57
C GLY A 51 21.45 -1.63 12.77
N VAL A 52 20.49 -2.54 13.01
CA VAL A 52 20.39 -3.81 12.28
C VAL A 52 19.94 -3.58 10.83
N TYR A 53 19.04 -2.63 10.59
CA TYR A 53 18.57 -2.28 9.24
C TYR A 53 19.71 -1.80 8.34
N LEU A 54 20.59 -0.94 8.86
CA LEU A 54 21.76 -0.44 8.12
C LEU A 54 22.80 -1.53 7.80
N GLN A 55 22.70 -2.69 8.43
CA GLN A 55 23.57 -3.85 8.19
C GLN A 55 22.92 -4.93 7.32
N ALA A 56 21.64 -4.75 6.94
CA ALA A 56 20.87 -5.73 6.19
C ALA A 56 21.21 -5.71 4.68
N ILE A 57 22.40 -6.21 4.31
CA ILE A 57 22.85 -6.31 2.92
C ILE A 57 22.50 -7.71 2.37
N PRO A 58 21.81 -7.81 1.22
CA PRO A 58 21.45 -9.11 0.64
C PRO A 58 22.68 -9.87 0.11
N THR A 59 22.70 -11.19 0.26
CA THR A 59 23.81 -12.05 -0.21
C THR A 59 23.94 -12.09 -1.74
N LYS A 60 22.86 -11.82 -2.48
CA LYS A 60 22.87 -11.73 -3.94
C LYS A 60 22.81 -10.26 -4.36
N ILE A 61 23.90 -9.78 -4.94
CA ILE A 61 24.04 -8.39 -5.39
C ILE A 61 24.31 -8.33 -6.89
N ILE A 62 23.75 -7.31 -7.54
CA ILE A 62 24.07 -6.98 -8.93
C ILE A 62 25.31 -6.10 -8.89
N PRO A 63 26.44 -6.52 -9.50
CA PRO A 63 27.63 -5.70 -9.53
C PRO A 63 27.35 -4.38 -10.25
N ASN A 64 27.92 -3.28 -9.75
CA ASN A 64 27.82 -1.93 -10.32
C ASN A 64 26.52 -1.13 -10.05
N THR A 65 25.76 -1.46 -9.00
CA THR A 65 24.57 -0.67 -8.60
C THR A 65 24.53 -0.42 -7.10
N THR A 66 24.07 0.74 -6.66
CA THR A 66 23.90 1.07 -5.22
C THR A 66 22.54 0.69 -4.66
N CYS A 67 21.63 0.16 -5.49
CA CYS A 67 20.24 -0.14 -5.12
C CYS A 67 20.06 -1.20 -4.01
N HIS A 68 21.13 -1.92 -3.65
CA HIS A 68 21.10 -3.00 -2.66
C HIS A 68 21.66 -2.58 -1.28
N LEU A 69 22.17 -1.35 -1.16
CA LEU A 69 22.67 -0.83 0.12
C LEU A 69 21.54 -0.11 0.87
N PRO A 70 21.42 -0.33 2.18
CA PRO A 70 20.50 0.42 3.02
C PRO A 70 20.91 1.90 3.01
N ARG A 71 19.95 2.77 2.72
CA ARG A 71 20.19 4.21 2.61
C ARG A 71 20.23 4.87 3.99
N ALA A 72 21.07 5.89 4.16
CA ALA A 72 21.22 6.60 5.43
C ALA A 72 19.95 7.37 5.86
N ASP A 73 19.08 7.75 4.92
CA ASP A 73 17.81 8.43 5.18
C ASP A 73 16.61 7.45 5.24
N ALA A 74 16.84 6.13 5.33
CA ALA A 74 15.77 5.14 5.24
C ALA A 74 14.72 5.24 6.35
N MET A 75 15.07 5.82 7.50
CA MET A 75 14.16 6.04 8.62
C MET A 75 13.35 7.36 8.50
N HIS A 76 13.55 8.13 7.43
CA HIS A 76 12.78 9.34 7.16
C HIS A 76 11.62 9.03 6.20
N LEU A 77 10.39 9.13 6.71
CA LEU A 77 9.16 8.94 5.93
C LEU A 77 9.04 9.98 4.80
N PHE A 78 9.33 11.25 5.12
CA PHE A 78 9.37 12.34 4.15
C PHE A 78 10.82 12.63 3.77
N ARG A 79 11.17 12.34 2.53
CA ARG A 79 12.48 12.65 1.96
C ARG A 79 12.59 14.12 1.60
N ASP A 80 13.81 14.55 1.26
CA ASP A 80 14.06 15.93 0.83
C ASP A 80 13.09 16.39 -0.29
N PRO A 81 12.51 17.60 -0.19
CA PRO A 81 11.51 18.09 -1.14
C PRO A 81 12.01 18.30 -2.57
N VAL A 82 13.31 18.44 -2.80
CA VAL A 82 13.86 18.90 -4.09
C VAL A 82 14.92 17.95 -4.65
N VAL A 83 15.82 17.43 -3.80
CA VAL A 83 16.97 16.60 -4.23
C VAL A 83 16.75 15.11 -3.95
N GLY A 84 15.71 14.77 -3.18
CA GLY A 84 15.36 13.37 -2.91
C GLY A 84 14.85 12.68 -4.17
N ASP A 85 15.28 11.43 -4.42
CA ASP A 85 14.76 10.62 -5.54
C ASP A 85 13.23 10.46 -5.52
N LEU A 86 12.64 10.50 -4.33
CA LEU A 86 11.19 10.51 -4.11
C LEU A 86 10.82 11.75 -3.28
N PRO A 87 10.66 12.94 -3.91
CA PRO A 87 10.40 14.16 -3.18
C PRO A 87 9.02 14.10 -2.53
N TRP A 88 8.95 14.43 -1.23
CA TRP A 88 7.73 14.29 -0.45
C TRP A 88 6.50 15.06 -1.01
N PRO A 89 6.62 16.25 -1.62
CA PRO A 89 5.45 16.96 -2.14
C PRO A 89 4.83 16.19 -3.32
N GLY A 90 5.66 15.65 -4.21
CA GLY A 90 5.20 14.85 -5.35
C GLY A 90 4.60 13.51 -4.92
N MET A 91 5.25 12.84 -3.95
CA MET A 91 4.76 11.58 -3.40
C MET A 91 3.40 11.77 -2.71
N THR A 92 3.25 12.75 -1.83
CA THR A 92 2.01 12.97 -1.07
C THR A 92 0.86 13.37 -1.98
N LEU A 93 1.05 14.34 -2.87
CA LEU A 93 0.00 14.76 -3.81
C LEU A 93 -0.35 13.66 -4.82
N GLY A 94 0.65 12.97 -5.37
CA GLY A 94 0.44 11.87 -6.31
C GLY A 94 -0.32 10.70 -5.68
N LEU A 95 0.08 10.27 -4.48
CA LEU A 95 -0.59 9.17 -3.77
C LEU A 95 -2.02 9.53 -3.36
N ILE A 96 -2.28 10.76 -2.94
CA ILE A 96 -3.65 11.21 -2.58
C ILE A 96 -4.55 11.17 -3.82
N ILE A 97 -4.08 11.67 -4.96
CA ILE A 97 -4.86 11.67 -6.21
C ILE A 97 -5.12 10.24 -6.68
N LEU A 98 -4.09 9.39 -6.69
CA LEU A 98 -4.21 7.99 -7.10
C LEU A 98 -5.12 7.18 -6.18
N ALA A 99 -4.99 7.35 -4.87
CA ALA A 99 -5.86 6.70 -3.90
C ALA A 99 -7.31 7.14 -4.12
N THR A 100 -7.56 8.45 -4.20
CA THR A 100 -8.91 8.99 -4.42
C THR A 100 -9.51 8.45 -5.73
N TRP A 101 -8.72 8.39 -6.80
CA TRP A 101 -9.16 7.82 -8.07
C TRP A 101 -9.56 6.35 -7.92
N TYR A 102 -8.70 5.51 -7.32
CA TYR A 102 -8.96 4.10 -7.11
C TYR A 102 -10.24 3.87 -6.29
N TRP A 103 -10.37 4.56 -5.15
CA TRP A 103 -11.57 4.50 -4.31
C TRP A 103 -12.83 4.99 -5.02
N CYS A 104 -12.70 5.92 -5.97
CA CYS A 104 -13.86 6.44 -6.69
C CYS A 104 -14.27 5.57 -7.88
N THR A 105 -13.33 4.84 -8.50
CA THR A 105 -13.64 3.85 -9.54
C THR A 105 -14.25 2.57 -8.97
N ASP A 106 -13.92 2.20 -7.73
CA ASP A 106 -14.46 0.99 -7.07
C ASP A 106 -15.93 1.14 -6.60
N GLN A 107 -16.48 2.36 -6.63
CA GLN A 107 -17.85 2.59 -6.14
C GLN A 107 -18.91 2.08 -7.12
N ALA A 108 -19.82 1.23 -6.62
CA ALA A 108 -20.95 0.75 -7.40
C ALA A 108 -22.00 1.84 -7.76
N ARG A 109 -21.95 3.01 -7.12
CA ARG A 109 -22.89 4.12 -7.38
C ARG A 109 -22.31 5.10 -8.38
N GLU A 110 -22.87 5.06 -9.58
CA GLU A 110 -22.47 5.91 -10.72
C GLU A 110 -22.46 7.41 -10.40
N SER A 111 -23.41 7.90 -9.59
CA SER A 111 -23.48 9.32 -9.23
C SER A 111 -22.31 9.79 -8.37
N LEU A 112 -21.87 8.98 -7.42
CA LEU A 112 -20.72 9.29 -6.56
C LEU A 112 -19.40 9.13 -7.30
N GLN A 113 -19.30 8.10 -8.14
CA GLN A 113 -18.14 7.89 -9.01
C GLN A 113 -17.94 9.10 -9.95
N LYS A 114 -18.99 9.55 -10.65
CA LYS A 114 -18.93 10.72 -11.54
C LYS A 114 -18.57 12.01 -10.81
N SER A 115 -19.17 12.24 -9.64
CA SER A 115 -18.88 13.44 -8.83
C SER A 115 -17.42 13.48 -8.39
N CYS A 116 -16.88 12.36 -7.93
CA CYS A 116 -15.50 12.26 -7.47
C CYS A 116 -14.47 12.33 -8.62
N ILE A 117 -14.74 11.68 -9.76
CA ILE A 117 -13.88 11.78 -10.95
C ILE A 117 -13.83 13.23 -11.46
N ASN A 118 -14.96 13.93 -11.50
CA ASN A 118 -15.01 15.35 -11.88
C ASN A 118 -14.18 16.23 -10.92
N TYR A 119 -14.21 15.93 -9.62
CA TYR A 119 -13.39 16.61 -8.62
C TYR A 119 -11.89 16.42 -8.89
N ILE A 120 -11.45 15.19 -9.15
CA ILE A 120 -10.05 14.89 -9.49
C ILE A 120 -9.64 15.59 -10.80
N GLN A 121 -10.48 15.57 -11.83
CA GLN A 121 -10.21 16.24 -13.10
C GLN A 121 -10.07 17.76 -12.93
N SER A 122 -10.84 18.37 -12.01
CA SER A 122 -10.70 19.78 -11.66
C SER A 122 -9.35 20.11 -11.01
N PHE A 123 -8.75 19.18 -10.27
CA PHE A 123 -7.41 19.35 -9.68
C PHE A 123 -6.29 19.18 -10.71
N VAL A 124 -6.47 18.28 -11.68
CA VAL A 124 -5.47 18.01 -12.74
C VAL A 124 -5.53 19.08 -13.85
N GLY A 125 -6.51 19.99 -13.81
CA GLY A 125 -6.65 21.06 -14.80
C GLY A 125 -7.07 20.55 -16.18
N TYR A 126 -7.61 19.33 -16.27
CA TYR A 126 -8.15 18.82 -17.52
C TYR A 126 -9.53 19.46 -17.74
N GLY A 127 -9.51 20.62 -18.41
CA GLY A 127 -10.71 21.26 -18.92
C GLY A 127 -11.47 20.27 -19.79
N ARG A 128 -12.69 19.93 -19.37
CA ARG A 128 -13.65 19.19 -20.19
C ARG A 128 -13.94 20.09 -21.41
N GLY A 129 -13.23 19.84 -22.51
CA GLY A 129 -13.61 20.34 -23.83
C GLY A 129 -14.99 19.79 -24.13
N GLU A 130 -15.98 20.68 -24.15
CA GLU A 130 -17.31 20.44 -24.70
C GLU A 130 -17.23 20.06 -26.18
#